data_AF-A0A9P6C1J2-F1
#
_entry.id   AF-A0A9P6C1J2-F1
#
_cell.length_a   1.000
_cell.length_b   1.000
_cell.length_c   1.000
_cell.angle_alpha   90.00
_cell.angle_beta   90.00
_cell.angle_gamma   90.00
#
_symmetry.space_group_name_H-M   'P 1'
#
loop_
_entity.id
_entity.type
_entity.pdbx_description
1 polymer ?
#
loop_
_entity_poly.entity_id
_entity_poly.type
_entity_poly.pdbx_seq_one_letter_code
_entity_poly.pdbx_strand_id
1 'polypeptide(L)'
;MLSNLSHFIMNNSNCHFIECNVAEGSGLKTLHDASLPDAAYDSAAREIALHFIPKTDHEDFVAEFVAWTRRTDSPVMRLTGPKSNLAQLCAEKVQEELAATFCFSESTTTEDPRRFFITLADQIATYIPAYAKILDNNLRRNPGLVSKSLKIQFEELIAAPIKELLARGVDLGPRRVIVVEGIDECASVHARCEIIGTILGSASGLPFYWAIFGLPDSWVEATLRERGLALKPCWKVCHAVPNFPVGEGEYFLRIELIKYQGWIAVKWTLIRCAPKITTGTALFFLIPAISQYRGFSNNSGS
;
A
#
# COMPACT_ATOMS: atom_id res chain seq x y z
N MET A 1 -3.12 -20.52 46.29
CA MET A 1 -3.64 -21.39 45.22
C MET A 1 -3.08 -20.89 43.89
N LEU A 2 -1.83 -21.25 43.57
CA LEU A 2 -1.22 -21.06 42.24
C LEU A 2 -0.37 -22.31 42.00
N SER A 3 -0.98 -23.29 41.33
CA SER A 3 -0.34 -24.51 40.88
C SER A 3 -0.06 -24.39 39.39
N ASN A 4 1.21 -24.33 39.01
CA ASN A 4 1.82 -25.14 37.96
C ASN A 4 3.23 -24.60 37.64
N LEU A 5 4.17 -25.04 38.46
CA LEU A 5 5.61 -25.01 38.17
C LEU A 5 5.98 -26.42 37.69
N SER A 6 6.53 -26.56 36.49
CA SER A 6 7.18 -27.79 36.06
C SER A 6 8.69 -27.55 35.94
N HIS A 7 9.44 -28.32 36.74
CA HIS A 7 10.89 -28.47 36.83
C HIS A 7 11.70 -27.37 37.54
N PHE A 8 12.00 -27.63 38.82
CA PHE A 8 13.15 -27.07 39.54
C PHE A 8 14.24 -28.14 39.68
N ILE A 9 15.48 -27.81 39.36
CA ILE A 9 16.66 -28.54 39.83
C ILE A 9 17.39 -27.58 40.78
N MET A 10 17.34 -27.86 42.09
CA MET A 10 18.16 -27.14 43.07
C MET A 10 19.46 -27.89 43.26
N ASN A 11 20.57 -27.29 42.80
CA ASN A 11 21.90 -27.68 43.24
C ASN A 11 22.71 -26.42 43.57
N ASN A 12 23.00 -26.27 44.86
CA ASN A 12 23.87 -25.31 45.49
C ASN A 12 23.45 -23.83 45.44
N SER A 13 23.51 -23.18 46.60
CA SER A 13 22.93 -21.89 46.93
C SER A 13 23.57 -20.69 46.21
N ASN A 14 23.30 -20.54 44.92
CA ASN A 14 23.38 -19.29 44.20
C ASN A 14 22.26 -19.26 43.15
N CYS A 15 21.16 -18.58 43.49
CA CYS A 15 20.18 -18.16 42.50
C CYS A 15 20.83 -17.09 41.62
N HIS A 16 21.54 -17.52 40.57
CA HIS A 16 21.71 -16.65 39.43
C HIS A 16 20.33 -16.53 38.78
N PHE A 17 19.68 -15.39 38.97
CA PHE A 17 18.71 -14.94 38.00
C PHE A 17 19.46 -14.91 36.67
N ILE A 18 19.18 -15.85 35.78
CA ILE A 18 19.47 -15.64 34.38
C ILE A 18 18.47 -14.56 33.98
N GLU A 19 18.86 -13.29 34.16
CA GLU A 19 18.35 -12.24 33.32
C GLU A 19 18.68 -12.69 31.89
N CYS A 20 17.66 -13.17 31.18
CA CYS A 20 17.73 -13.17 29.74
C CYS A 20 17.98 -11.72 29.36
N ASN A 21 19.24 -11.39 29.06
CA ASN A 21 19.63 -10.12 28.46
C ASN A 21 18.83 -10.01 27.15
N VAL A 22 17.63 -9.44 27.25
CA VAL A 22 16.90 -8.89 26.12
C VAL A 22 17.86 -7.84 25.58
N ALA A 23 18.43 -8.09 24.40
CA ALA A 23 19.39 -7.21 23.77
C ALA A 23 18.95 -5.75 23.93
N GLU A 24 19.88 -4.88 24.34
CA GLU A 24 19.68 -3.45 24.62
C GLU A 24 19.26 -2.61 23.39
N GLY A 25 18.62 -3.21 22.39
CA GLY A 25 18.04 -2.55 21.24
C GLY A 25 16.57 -2.21 21.46
N SER A 26 16.16 -1.01 21.05
CA SER A 26 14.75 -0.66 20.90
C SER A 26 14.13 -1.55 19.82
N GLY A 27 13.07 -2.30 20.15
CA GLY A 27 12.36 -3.13 19.19
C GLY A 27 11.74 -2.27 18.07
N LEU A 28 11.29 -1.06 18.41
CA LEU A 28 10.81 -0.08 17.44
C LEU A 28 11.91 0.39 16.49
N LYS A 29 13.19 0.41 16.91
CA LYS A 29 14.29 0.69 15.99
C LYS A 29 14.38 -0.39 14.91
N THR A 30 14.23 -1.66 15.27
CA THR A 30 14.18 -2.77 14.29
C THR A 30 13.03 -2.62 13.31
N LEU A 31 11.87 -2.13 13.76
CA LEU A 31 10.72 -1.84 12.90
C LEU A 31 11.04 -0.71 11.91
N HIS A 32 11.56 0.39 12.43
CA HIS A 32 11.87 1.59 11.67
C HIS A 32 12.97 1.34 10.63
N ASP A 33 14.04 0.63 11.01
CA ASP A 33 15.13 0.27 10.09
C ASP A 33 14.64 -0.64 8.93
N ALA A 34 13.55 -1.38 9.14
CA ALA A 34 12.94 -2.26 8.14
C ALA A 34 11.80 -1.61 7.34
N SER A 35 11.29 -0.45 7.77
CA SER A 35 10.18 0.25 7.10
C SER A 35 10.64 0.94 5.81
N LEU A 36 9.68 1.50 5.05
CA LEU A 36 9.92 2.35 3.88
C LEU A 36 9.27 3.72 4.11
N PRO A 37 9.96 4.67 4.76
CA PRO A 37 9.44 6.03 4.95
C PRO A 37 9.04 6.71 3.64
N ASP A 38 9.75 6.43 2.54
CA ASP A 38 9.46 7.00 1.21
C ASP A 38 8.14 6.53 0.60
N ALA A 39 7.54 5.48 1.13
CA ALA A 39 6.22 5.02 0.70
C ALA A 39 5.06 5.83 1.33
N ALA A 40 5.33 6.64 2.36
CA ALA A 40 4.32 7.49 2.99
C ALA A 40 3.93 8.66 2.08
N TYR A 41 2.65 9.07 2.12
CA TYR A 41 2.11 10.12 1.24
C TYR A 41 2.76 11.49 1.41
N ASP A 42 3.24 11.76 2.63
CA ASP A 42 3.87 13.00 3.09
C ASP A 42 5.40 12.93 3.05
N SER A 43 6.00 11.89 2.47
CA SER A 43 7.45 11.84 2.25
C SER A 43 7.90 12.91 1.27
N ALA A 44 9.09 13.48 1.52
CA ALA A 44 9.79 14.38 0.58
C ALA A 44 9.97 13.76 -0.81
N ALA A 45 10.06 12.43 -0.91
CA ALA A 45 10.11 11.70 -2.19
C ALA A 45 8.88 11.97 -3.07
N ARG A 46 7.75 12.37 -2.47
CA ARG A 46 6.47 12.61 -3.16
C ARG A 46 6.12 14.09 -3.35
N GLU A 47 6.82 15.01 -2.69
CA GLU A 47 6.56 16.45 -2.77
C GLU A 47 6.65 16.97 -4.22
N ILE A 48 7.57 16.43 -5.01
CA ILE A 48 7.76 16.82 -6.42
C ILE A 48 6.59 16.37 -7.29
N ALA A 49 6.07 15.16 -7.08
CA ALA A 49 4.98 14.60 -7.90
C ALA A 49 3.70 15.46 -7.84
N LEU A 50 3.44 16.08 -6.71
CA LEU A 50 2.30 16.98 -6.48
C LEU A 50 2.25 18.19 -7.41
N HIS A 51 3.42 18.78 -7.69
CA HIS A 51 3.52 20.06 -8.40
C HIS A 51 3.19 19.94 -9.89
N PHE A 52 3.28 18.73 -10.44
CA PHE A 52 3.13 18.47 -11.88
C PHE A 52 1.81 17.81 -12.24
N ILE A 53 0.92 17.58 -11.27
CA ILE A 53 -0.37 16.96 -11.54
C ILE A 53 -1.37 18.06 -11.91
N PRO A 54 -2.01 18.00 -13.10
CA PRO A 54 -3.05 18.94 -13.47
C PRO A 54 -4.12 18.97 -12.38
N LYS A 55 -4.48 20.18 -11.92
CA LYS A 55 -5.64 20.37 -11.04
C LYS A 55 -6.91 20.09 -11.86
N THR A 56 -7.27 18.83 -11.98
CA THR A 56 -8.60 18.42 -12.44
C THR A 56 -9.59 18.53 -11.29
N ASP A 57 -10.83 18.92 -11.59
CA ASP A 57 -11.92 19.00 -10.61
C ASP A 57 -12.26 17.60 -10.10
N HIS A 58 -11.60 17.17 -9.02
CA HIS A 58 -11.83 15.92 -8.33
C HIS A 58 -12.67 16.10 -7.05
N GLU A 59 -13.29 17.26 -6.89
CA GLU A 59 -14.00 17.63 -5.66
C GLU A 59 -15.12 16.64 -5.33
N ASP A 60 -15.92 16.25 -6.33
CA ASP A 60 -17.00 15.27 -6.15
C ASP A 60 -16.48 13.91 -5.66
N PHE A 61 -15.36 13.46 -6.22
CA PHE A 61 -14.73 12.20 -5.85
C PHE A 61 -14.18 12.24 -4.42
N VAL A 62 -13.46 13.32 -4.10
CA VAL A 62 -12.89 13.50 -2.77
C VAL A 62 -14.01 13.65 -1.73
N ALA A 63 -15.11 14.35 -2.06
CA ALA A 63 -16.28 14.46 -1.21
C ALA A 63 -16.93 13.09 -0.96
N GLU A 64 -17.03 12.25 -1.97
CA GLU A 64 -17.57 10.89 -1.81
C GLU A 64 -16.63 10.00 -0.99
N PHE A 65 -15.32 10.09 -1.20
CA PHE A 65 -14.32 9.40 -0.38
C PHE A 65 -14.48 9.78 1.10
N VAL A 66 -14.57 11.08 1.40
CA VAL A 66 -14.79 11.58 2.77
C VAL A 66 -16.14 11.12 3.32
N ALA A 67 -17.18 11.05 2.50
CA ALA A 67 -18.46 10.48 2.93
C ALA A 67 -18.32 8.99 3.26
N TRP A 68 -17.55 8.23 2.48
CA TRP A 68 -17.32 6.81 2.71
C TRP A 68 -16.61 6.49 4.03
N THR A 69 -15.62 7.29 4.45
CA THR A 69 -14.91 7.05 5.73
C THR A 69 -15.87 7.07 6.93
N ARG A 70 -17.03 7.73 6.79
CA ARG A 70 -18.09 7.82 7.80
C ARG A 70 -19.09 6.64 7.76
N ARG A 71 -19.07 5.78 6.73
CA ARG A 71 -20.08 4.71 6.51
C ARG A 71 -19.72 3.36 7.15
N THR A 72 -20.63 2.75 7.90
CA THR A 72 -20.36 1.52 8.68
C THR A 72 -20.35 0.21 7.89
N ASP A 73 -20.74 0.22 6.62
CA ASP A 73 -21.10 -0.96 5.85
C ASP A 73 -19.98 -1.54 4.98
N SER A 74 -18.86 -0.82 4.81
CA SER A 74 -17.76 -1.26 3.95
C SER A 74 -16.40 -0.79 4.47
N PRO A 75 -15.67 -1.63 5.24
CA PRO A 75 -14.34 -1.28 5.75
C PRO A 75 -13.27 -1.30 4.65
N VAL A 76 -13.59 -1.74 3.44
CA VAL A 76 -12.68 -1.69 2.28
C VAL A 76 -13.39 -1.02 1.12
N MET A 77 -12.69 -0.11 0.46
CA MET A 77 -13.10 0.54 -0.78
C MET A 77 -11.97 0.42 -1.80
N ARG A 78 -12.34 0.02 -3.01
CA ARG A 78 -11.42 -0.01 -4.15
C ARG A 78 -11.72 1.13 -5.09
N LEU A 79 -10.68 1.82 -5.52
CA LEU A 79 -10.76 2.96 -6.42
C LEU A 79 -9.91 2.65 -7.65
N THR A 80 -10.55 2.71 -8.82
CA THR A 80 -9.91 2.45 -10.10
C THR A 80 -10.02 3.70 -10.96
N GLY A 81 -8.90 4.32 -11.30
CA GLY A 81 -8.86 5.53 -12.12
C GLY A 81 -7.45 5.80 -12.61
N PRO A 82 -7.28 6.79 -13.52
CA PRO A 82 -5.95 7.29 -13.83
C PRO A 82 -5.25 7.67 -12.53
N LYS A 83 -3.95 7.40 -12.44
CA LYS A 83 -3.06 7.67 -11.28
C LYS A 83 -2.83 9.17 -11.07
N SER A 84 -3.87 9.99 -11.29
CA SER A 84 -3.98 11.34 -10.74
C SER A 84 -3.86 11.23 -9.22
N ASN A 85 -3.31 12.26 -8.58
CA ASN A 85 -2.99 12.42 -7.16
C ASN A 85 -4.11 12.15 -6.13
N LEU A 86 -5.16 11.43 -6.49
CA LEU A 86 -6.37 11.18 -5.72
C LEU A 86 -6.07 10.50 -4.41
N ALA A 87 -5.16 9.52 -4.36
CA ALA A 87 -4.80 8.87 -3.10
C ALA A 87 -4.26 9.88 -2.08
N GLN A 88 -3.42 10.80 -2.55
CA GLN A 88 -2.86 11.86 -1.75
C GLN A 88 -3.89 12.93 -1.37
N LEU A 89 -4.68 13.43 -2.33
CA LEU A 89 -5.75 14.39 -2.05
C LEU A 89 -6.75 13.83 -1.03
N CYS A 90 -7.09 12.54 -1.15
CA CYS A 90 -7.92 11.83 -0.19
C CYS A 90 -7.25 11.76 1.19
N ALA A 91 -5.97 11.37 1.26
CA ALA A 91 -5.22 11.31 2.51
C ALA A 91 -5.16 12.67 3.21
N GLU A 92 -4.90 13.76 2.47
CA GLU A 92 -4.90 15.13 2.98
C GLU A 92 -6.26 15.56 3.55
N LYS A 93 -7.37 15.13 2.95
CA LYS A 93 -8.72 15.46 3.44
C LYS A 93 -9.14 14.69 4.69
N VAL A 94 -8.49 13.57 5.00
CA VAL A 94 -8.82 12.73 6.16
C VAL A 94 -7.63 12.61 7.11
N GLN A 95 -6.77 13.62 7.16
CA GLN A 95 -5.53 13.60 7.93
C GLN A 95 -5.75 13.28 9.42
N GLU A 96 -6.88 13.71 10.00
CA GLU A 96 -7.21 13.43 11.41
C GLU A 96 -7.59 11.95 11.64
N GLU A 97 -8.21 11.32 10.64
CA GLU A 97 -8.59 9.90 10.64
C GLU A 97 -7.50 8.98 10.07
N LEU A 98 -6.47 9.53 9.43
CA LEU A 98 -5.43 8.78 8.75
C LEU A 98 -4.57 8.01 9.75
N ALA A 99 -4.40 6.72 9.48
CA ALA A 99 -3.59 5.83 10.29
C ALA A 99 -2.28 5.47 9.62
N ALA A 100 -2.31 5.23 8.32
CA ALA A 100 -1.12 4.97 7.56
C ALA A 100 -1.38 5.15 6.06
N THR A 101 -0.30 5.31 5.32
CA THR A 101 -0.31 5.34 3.86
C THR A 101 0.81 4.49 3.31
N PHE A 102 0.61 3.95 2.11
CA PHE A 102 1.66 3.27 1.39
C PHE A 102 1.45 3.44 -0.11
N CYS A 103 2.48 3.93 -0.80
CA CYS A 103 2.50 3.99 -2.25
C CYS A 103 3.50 2.99 -2.84
N PHE A 104 2.99 2.14 -3.70
CA PHE A 104 3.79 1.40 -4.67
C PHE A 104 4.05 2.32 -5.87
N SER A 105 5.33 2.64 -6.09
CA SER A 105 5.84 3.53 -7.13
C SER A 105 7.19 3.04 -7.64
N GLU A 106 7.77 3.62 -8.69
CA GLU A 106 9.11 3.24 -9.19
C GLU A 106 10.18 3.15 -8.09
N SER A 107 10.15 4.04 -7.09
CA SER A 107 11.11 4.03 -5.97
C SER A 107 10.84 2.93 -4.94
N THR A 108 9.62 2.38 -4.87
CA THR A 108 9.23 1.36 -3.89
C THR A 108 8.94 -0.01 -4.52
N THR A 109 8.82 -0.09 -5.84
CA THR A 109 8.54 -1.33 -6.58
C THR A 109 9.77 -2.22 -6.75
N THR A 110 10.98 -1.65 -6.64
CA THR A 110 12.23 -2.40 -6.52
C THR A 110 12.48 -2.93 -5.12
N GLU A 111 11.74 -2.43 -4.13
CA GLU A 111 11.86 -2.84 -2.74
C GLU A 111 11.09 -4.13 -2.47
N ASP A 112 11.47 -4.80 -1.38
CA ASP A 112 10.82 -6.02 -0.94
C ASP A 112 9.36 -5.74 -0.52
N PRO A 113 8.35 -6.38 -1.15
CA PRO A 113 6.94 -6.16 -0.81
C PRO A 113 6.60 -6.53 0.63
N ARG A 114 7.44 -7.34 1.31
CA ARG A 114 7.33 -7.64 2.75
C ARG A 114 7.51 -6.40 3.63
N ARG A 115 8.00 -5.29 3.09
CA ARG A 115 8.07 -4.02 3.83
C ARG A 115 6.71 -3.32 3.98
N PHE A 116 5.68 -3.77 3.26
CA PHE A 116 4.34 -3.16 3.28
C PHE A 116 3.75 -3.07 4.70
N PHE A 117 3.49 -4.21 5.36
CA PHE A 117 2.87 -4.21 6.69
C PHE A 117 3.79 -3.67 7.79
N ILE A 118 5.11 -3.81 7.62
CA ILE A 118 6.11 -3.20 8.51
C ILE A 118 5.98 -1.69 8.50
N THR A 119 5.87 -1.10 7.30
CA THR A 119 5.76 0.35 7.11
C THR A 119 4.45 0.90 7.68
N LEU A 120 3.34 0.20 7.48
CA LEU A 120 2.07 0.57 8.10
C LEU A 120 2.15 0.51 9.63
N ALA A 121 2.75 -0.54 10.19
CA ALA A 121 2.93 -0.68 11.63
C ALA A 121 3.83 0.42 12.22
N ASP A 122 4.91 0.79 11.51
CA ASP A 122 5.80 1.89 11.90
C ASP A 122 5.03 3.21 11.98
N GLN A 123 4.23 3.53 10.95
CA GLN A 123 3.38 4.73 10.94
C GLN A 123 2.34 4.73 12.06
N ILE A 124 1.65 3.61 12.32
CA ILE A 124 0.67 3.50 13.41
C ILE A 124 1.32 3.70 14.78
N ALA A 125 2.57 3.25 14.96
CA ALA A 125 3.32 3.42 16.20
C ALA A 125 3.65 4.88 16.51
N THR A 126 3.69 5.77 15.52
CA THR A 126 4.03 7.18 15.74
C THR A 126 2.98 7.96 16.54
N TYR A 127 1.70 7.59 16.46
CA TYR A 127 0.61 8.34 17.08
C TYR A 127 -0.24 7.55 18.10
N ILE A 128 -0.02 6.23 18.25
CA ILE A 128 -0.67 5.41 19.27
C ILE A 128 0.38 4.89 20.27
N PRO A 129 0.69 5.63 21.36
CA PRO A 129 1.75 5.24 22.30
C PRO A 129 1.55 3.85 22.93
N ALA A 130 0.30 3.47 23.21
CA ALA A 130 -0.03 2.16 23.76
C ALA A 130 0.27 1.01 22.78
N TYR A 131 0.05 1.23 21.49
CA TYR A 131 0.38 0.28 20.42
C TYR A 131 1.90 0.18 20.24
N ALA A 132 2.60 1.32 20.22
CA ALA A 132 4.06 1.36 20.12
C ALA A 132 4.73 0.54 21.23
N LYS A 133 4.21 0.62 22.47
CA LYS A 133 4.72 -0.18 23.60
C LYS A 133 4.49 -1.69 23.42
N ILE A 134 3.37 -2.10 22.83
CA ILE A 134 3.12 -3.53 22.53
C ILE A 134 4.11 -4.01 21.46
N LEU A 135 4.26 -3.25 20.38
CA LEU A 135 5.19 -3.59 19.31
C LEU A 135 6.63 -3.66 19.77
N ASP A 136 7.08 -2.68 20.55
CA ASP A 136 8.43 -2.66 21.10
C ASP A 136 8.75 -3.95 21.87
N ASN A 137 7.83 -4.39 22.73
CA ASN A 137 7.98 -5.64 23.47
C ASN A 137 7.98 -6.88 22.55
N ASN A 138 7.11 -6.92 21.56
CA ASN A 138 7.04 -8.03 20.60
C ASN A 138 8.32 -8.15 19.78
N LEU A 139 8.86 -7.02 19.32
CA LEU A 139 10.07 -6.95 18.51
C LEU A 139 11.35 -7.16 19.31
N ARG A 140 11.41 -6.75 20.59
CA ARG A 140 12.51 -7.11 21.48
C ARG A 140 12.57 -8.61 21.73
N ARG A 141 11.40 -9.27 21.84
CA ARG A 141 11.30 -10.74 22.02
C ARG A 141 11.59 -11.49 20.72
N ASN A 142 11.14 -10.97 19.59
CA ASN A 142 11.31 -11.60 18.29
C ASN A 142 11.66 -10.56 17.21
N PRO A 143 12.93 -10.16 17.11
CA PRO A 143 13.37 -9.20 16.09
C PRO A 143 13.12 -9.71 14.67
N GLY A 144 13.05 -11.03 14.47
CA GLY A 144 12.81 -11.66 13.18
C GLY A 144 11.40 -11.43 12.60
N LEU A 145 10.46 -10.82 13.34
CA LEU A 145 9.11 -10.50 12.85
C LEU A 145 9.12 -9.70 11.55
N VAL A 146 10.07 -8.77 11.40
CA VAL A 146 10.24 -7.95 10.19
C VAL A 146 10.60 -8.79 8.95
N SER A 147 11.10 -10.01 9.13
CA SER A 147 11.49 -10.91 8.03
C SER A 147 10.46 -12.01 7.72
N LYS A 148 9.33 -12.05 8.44
CA LYS A 148 8.30 -13.08 8.28
C LYS A 148 7.45 -12.87 7.02
N SER A 149 6.57 -13.83 6.73
CA SER A 149 5.61 -13.69 5.64
C SER A 149 4.63 -12.53 5.89
N LEU A 150 4.05 -11.99 4.83
CA LEU A 150 3.09 -10.87 4.90
C LEU A 150 1.93 -11.19 5.84
N LYS A 151 1.39 -12.41 5.80
CA LYS A 151 0.35 -12.84 6.72
C LYS A 151 0.79 -12.80 8.20
N ILE A 152 2.00 -13.26 8.52
CA ILE A 152 2.52 -13.26 9.89
C ILE A 152 2.82 -11.82 10.33
N GLN A 153 3.43 -11.02 9.47
CA GLN A 153 3.67 -9.60 9.74
C GLN A 153 2.36 -8.87 10.04
N PHE A 154 1.32 -9.09 9.24
CA PHE A 154 0.01 -8.48 9.50
C PHE A 154 -0.57 -8.89 10.84
N GLU A 155 -0.58 -10.19 11.16
CA GLU A 155 -1.17 -10.66 12.42
C GLU A 155 -0.36 -10.13 13.63
N GLU A 156 0.96 -10.28 13.62
CA GLU A 156 1.81 -9.99 14.78
C GLU A 156 2.14 -8.50 14.95
N LEU A 157 2.20 -7.75 13.85
CA LEU A 157 2.53 -6.31 13.88
C LEU A 157 1.27 -5.44 13.85
N ILE A 158 0.13 -5.89 13.33
CA ILE A 158 -1.06 -5.03 13.19
C ILE A 158 -2.24 -5.62 13.95
N ALA A 159 -2.72 -6.80 13.56
CA ALA A 159 -4.00 -7.30 14.03
C ALA A 159 -4.01 -7.64 15.52
N ALA A 160 -3.07 -8.46 16.00
CA ALA A 160 -3.01 -8.89 17.39
C ALA A 160 -2.73 -7.73 18.35
N PRO A 161 -1.76 -6.81 18.10
CA PRO A 161 -1.57 -5.65 18.96
C PRO A 161 -2.80 -4.73 19.04
N ILE A 162 -3.50 -4.52 17.93
CA ILE A 162 -4.72 -3.68 17.92
C ILE A 162 -5.87 -4.38 18.66
N LYS A 163 -6.06 -5.69 18.47
CA LYS A 163 -7.05 -6.48 19.22
C LYS A 163 -6.76 -6.45 20.73
N GLU A 164 -5.47 -6.52 21.13
CA GLU A 164 -5.08 -6.40 22.54
C GLU A 164 -5.47 -5.05 23.13
N LEU A 165 -5.27 -3.95 22.39
CA LEU A 165 -5.68 -2.61 22.83
C LEU A 165 -7.20 -2.48 22.97
N LEU A 166 -7.95 -2.97 21.98
CA LEU A 166 -9.41 -2.96 22.04
C LEU A 166 -9.93 -3.80 23.22
N ALA A 167 -9.33 -4.96 23.49
CA ALA A 167 -9.67 -5.80 24.63
C ALA A 167 -9.35 -5.12 25.98
N ARG A 168 -8.37 -4.21 26.01
CA ARG A 168 -8.06 -3.34 27.16
C ARG A 168 -8.99 -2.13 27.29
N GLY A 169 -9.95 -1.95 26.39
CA GLY A 169 -10.85 -0.80 26.38
C GLY A 169 -10.19 0.50 25.92
N VAL A 170 -9.06 0.42 25.21
CA VAL A 170 -8.42 1.59 24.62
C VAL A 170 -9.27 2.07 23.46
N ASP A 171 -9.81 3.27 23.57
CA ASP A 171 -10.46 3.95 22.46
C ASP A 171 -9.41 4.44 21.46
N LEU A 172 -9.47 3.93 20.23
CA LEU A 172 -8.57 4.34 19.16
C LEU A 172 -9.09 5.58 18.41
N GLY A 173 -10.21 6.16 18.87
CA GLY A 173 -10.84 7.34 18.31
C GLY A 173 -11.73 7.01 17.10
N PRO A 174 -11.99 7.98 16.21
CA PRO A 174 -12.74 7.71 15.00
C PRO A 174 -12.01 6.67 14.15
N ARG A 175 -12.76 6.15 13.16
CA ARG A 175 -12.31 5.14 12.21
C ARG A 175 -10.98 5.50 11.60
N ARG A 176 -10.07 4.53 11.56
CA ARG A 176 -8.68 4.72 11.16
C ARG A 176 -8.49 4.36 9.69
N VAL A 177 -8.23 5.35 8.84
CA VAL A 177 -8.13 5.16 7.39
C VAL A 177 -6.71 4.75 7.01
N ILE A 178 -6.57 3.71 6.19
CA ILE A 178 -5.32 3.31 5.57
C ILE A 178 -5.45 3.47 4.06
N VAL A 179 -4.57 4.28 3.47
CA VAL A 179 -4.56 4.54 2.02
C VAL A 179 -3.43 3.77 1.37
N VAL A 180 -3.77 2.93 0.38
CA VAL A 180 -2.82 2.15 -0.41
C VAL A 180 -2.91 2.61 -1.86
N GLU A 181 -1.83 3.18 -2.38
CA GLU A 181 -1.74 3.65 -3.76
C GLU A 181 -0.88 2.72 -4.62
N GLY A 182 -1.31 2.51 -5.86
CA GLY A 182 -0.51 1.82 -6.86
C GLY A 182 -0.36 0.32 -6.61
N ILE A 183 -1.30 -0.34 -5.91
CA ILE A 183 -1.15 -1.78 -5.60
C ILE A 183 -0.90 -2.63 -6.85
N ASP A 184 -1.35 -2.19 -8.04
CA ASP A 184 -1.05 -2.80 -9.33
C ASP A 184 0.43 -2.77 -9.72
N GLU A 185 1.19 -1.79 -9.23
CA GLU A 185 2.62 -1.60 -9.49
C GLU A 185 3.51 -2.56 -8.69
N CYS A 186 3.00 -3.17 -7.61
CA CYS A 186 3.76 -4.17 -6.86
C CYS A 186 4.14 -5.35 -7.79
N ALA A 187 5.44 -5.51 -8.03
CA ALA A 187 5.97 -6.42 -9.05
C ALA A 187 5.58 -7.89 -8.80
N SER A 188 5.42 -8.29 -7.54
CA SER A 188 5.05 -9.66 -7.17
C SER A 188 3.53 -9.84 -7.16
N VAL A 189 3.00 -10.57 -8.15
CA VAL A 189 1.60 -11.01 -8.20
C VAL A 189 1.21 -11.74 -6.90
N HIS A 190 2.09 -12.62 -6.41
CA HIS A 190 1.85 -13.37 -5.18
C HIS A 190 1.69 -12.44 -3.98
N ALA A 191 2.59 -11.46 -3.83
CA ALA A 191 2.51 -10.47 -2.75
C ALA A 191 1.24 -9.62 -2.86
N ARG A 192 0.85 -9.18 -4.06
CA ARG A 192 -0.41 -8.45 -4.28
C ARG A 192 -1.62 -9.24 -3.81
N CYS A 193 -1.71 -10.51 -4.20
CA CYS A 193 -2.78 -11.40 -3.77
C CYS A 193 -2.76 -11.65 -2.24
N GLU A 194 -1.59 -11.80 -1.63
CA GLU A 194 -1.46 -12.00 -0.19
C GLU A 194 -1.85 -10.74 0.59
N ILE A 195 -1.40 -9.56 0.18
CA ILE A 195 -1.73 -8.27 0.79
C ILE A 195 -3.25 -8.05 0.75
N ILE A 196 -3.86 -8.09 -0.44
CA ILE A 196 -5.28 -7.79 -0.61
C ILE A 196 -6.14 -8.86 0.08
N GLY A 197 -5.77 -10.14 -0.04
CA GLY A 197 -6.47 -11.22 0.66
C GLY A 197 -6.41 -11.09 2.18
N THR A 198 -5.28 -10.67 2.72
CA THR A 198 -5.09 -10.44 4.17
C THR A 198 -5.93 -9.26 4.66
N ILE A 199 -5.93 -8.15 3.90
CA ILE A 199 -6.76 -6.97 4.20
C ILE A 199 -8.24 -7.36 4.24
N LEU A 200 -8.75 -7.99 3.19
CA LEU A 200 -10.16 -8.35 3.08
C LEU A 200 -10.60 -9.36 4.15
N GLY A 201 -9.75 -10.34 4.46
CA GLY A 201 -10.05 -11.36 5.48
C GLY A 201 -10.08 -10.82 6.92
N SER A 202 -9.51 -9.64 7.16
CA SER A 202 -9.38 -9.06 8.50
C SER A 202 -10.19 -7.78 8.72
N ALA A 203 -10.73 -7.18 7.64
CA ALA A 203 -11.36 -5.86 7.67
C ALA A 203 -12.57 -5.75 8.61
N SER A 204 -13.30 -6.83 8.88
CA SER A 204 -14.44 -6.83 9.81
C SER A 204 -14.05 -6.90 11.28
N GLY A 205 -12.80 -7.30 11.59
CA GLY A 205 -12.32 -7.53 12.95
C GLY A 205 -11.38 -6.44 13.48
N LEU A 206 -11.13 -5.39 12.69
CA LEU A 206 -10.20 -4.31 13.03
C LEU A 206 -10.84 -2.95 12.74
N PRO A 207 -10.42 -1.88 13.43
CA PRO A 207 -10.98 -0.54 13.28
C PRO A 207 -10.41 0.22 12.06
N PHE A 208 -9.91 -0.51 11.06
CA PHE A 208 -9.24 0.06 9.89
C PHE A 208 -10.15 0.10 8.66
N TYR A 209 -10.12 1.24 7.98
CA TYR A 209 -10.82 1.51 6.74
C TYR A 209 -9.80 1.59 5.60
N TRP A 210 -9.81 0.60 4.72
CA TRP A 210 -8.81 0.44 3.66
C TRP A 210 -9.30 1.07 2.36
N ALA A 211 -8.59 2.09 1.89
CA ALA A 211 -8.78 2.66 0.57
C ALA A 211 -7.67 2.18 -0.36
N ILE A 212 -8.02 1.34 -1.33
CA ILE A 212 -7.06 0.72 -2.25
C ILE A 212 -7.21 1.35 -3.63
N PHE A 213 -6.24 2.16 -4.02
CA PHE A 213 -6.12 2.76 -5.34
C PHE A 213 -5.23 1.89 -6.21
N GLY A 214 -5.73 1.55 -7.39
CA GLY A 214 -4.95 0.83 -8.38
C GLY A 214 -5.80 0.34 -9.53
N LEU A 215 -5.14 -0.08 -10.60
CA LEU A 215 -5.81 -0.63 -11.76
C LEU A 215 -6.41 -2.04 -11.46
N PRO A 216 -7.44 -2.46 -12.21
CA PRO A 216 -7.90 -3.84 -12.21
C PRO A 216 -6.76 -4.82 -12.53
N ASP A 217 -6.63 -5.89 -11.75
CA ASP A 217 -5.67 -6.98 -11.98
C ASP A 217 -6.42 -8.31 -12.00
N SER A 218 -6.43 -8.99 -13.16
CA SER A 218 -7.19 -10.22 -13.36
C SER A 218 -6.76 -11.37 -12.45
N TRP A 219 -5.48 -11.44 -12.08
CA TRP A 219 -4.97 -12.48 -11.17
C TRP A 219 -5.44 -12.24 -9.74
N VAL A 220 -5.45 -10.97 -9.31
CA VAL A 220 -6.03 -10.58 -8.03
C VAL A 220 -7.52 -10.92 -8.02
N GLU A 221 -8.28 -10.53 -9.05
CA GLU A 221 -9.72 -10.82 -9.11
C GLU A 221 -10.04 -12.32 -9.06
N ALA A 222 -9.27 -13.13 -9.80
CA ALA A 222 -9.43 -14.58 -9.79
C ALA A 222 -9.15 -15.15 -8.39
N THR A 223 -8.04 -14.73 -7.76
CA THR A 223 -7.65 -15.19 -6.43
C THR A 223 -8.68 -14.79 -5.37
N LEU A 224 -9.23 -13.57 -5.45
CA LEU A 224 -10.26 -13.12 -4.51
C LEU A 224 -11.54 -13.94 -4.66
N ARG A 225 -11.95 -14.20 -5.91
CA ARG A 225 -13.12 -15.03 -6.22
C ARG A 225 -12.97 -16.46 -5.67
N GLU A 226 -11.80 -17.08 -5.85
CA GLU A 226 -11.50 -18.41 -5.29
C GLU A 226 -11.60 -18.44 -3.76
N ARG A 227 -11.26 -17.33 -3.10
CA ARG A 227 -11.32 -17.19 -1.63
C ARG A 227 -12.69 -16.76 -1.11
N GLY A 228 -13.70 -16.59 -1.98
CA GLY A 228 -15.01 -16.05 -1.61
C GLY A 228 -14.97 -14.60 -1.13
N LEU A 229 -13.90 -13.86 -1.48
CA LEU A 229 -13.72 -12.46 -1.16
C LEU A 229 -14.09 -11.61 -2.36
N ALA A 230 -14.67 -10.44 -2.13
CA ALA A 230 -15.00 -9.50 -3.19
C ALA A 230 -14.71 -8.07 -2.74
N LEU A 231 -14.04 -7.31 -3.58
CA LEU A 231 -14.00 -5.85 -3.45
C LEU A 231 -15.36 -5.32 -3.94
N LYS A 232 -15.99 -4.44 -3.16
CA LYS A 232 -17.22 -3.78 -3.61
C LYS A 232 -16.94 -2.98 -4.90
N PRO A 233 -17.94 -2.80 -5.77
CA PRO A 233 -17.79 -2.13 -7.06
C PRO A 233 -17.09 -0.77 -6.90
N CYS A 234 -16.12 -0.53 -7.77
CA CYS A 234 -15.28 0.66 -7.82
C CYS A 234 -16.08 1.91 -8.22
N TRP A 235 -15.76 3.05 -7.61
CA TRP A 235 -15.91 4.31 -8.33
C TRP A 235 -14.86 4.35 -9.43
N LYS A 236 -15.34 4.37 -10.68
CA LYS A 236 -14.50 4.59 -11.85
C LYS A 236 -14.45 6.09 -12.09
N VAL A 237 -13.28 6.68 -11.87
CA VAL A 237 -13.03 8.03 -12.38
C VAL A 237 -12.77 7.91 -13.88
N CYS A 238 -13.85 7.89 -14.66
CA CYS A 238 -13.80 7.97 -16.11
C CYS A 238 -13.51 9.43 -16.49
N HIS A 239 -12.26 9.75 -16.80
CA HIS A 239 -12.00 11.00 -17.50
C HIS A 239 -12.39 10.84 -18.97
N ALA A 240 -13.28 11.71 -19.45
CA ALA A 240 -13.08 12.23 -20.79
C ALA A 240 -11.75 13.00 -20.74
N VAL A 241 -10.77 12.60 -21.56
CA VAL A 241 -9.53 13.36 -21.73
C VAL A 241 -9.95 14.81 -22.00
N PRO A 242 -9.55 15.81 -21.19
CA PRO A 242 -9.79 17.20 -21.53
C PRO A 242 -9.26 17.40 -22.95
N ASN A 243 -9.98 18.14 -23.80
CA ASN A 243 -9.41 18.57 -25.07
C ASN A 243 -8.18 19.43 -24.73
N PHE A 244 -7.01 18.81 -24.72
CA PHE A 244 -5.76 19.53 -24.51
C PHE A 244 -5.62 20.51 -25.67
N PRO A 245 -5.37 21.81 -25.41
CA PRO A 245 -4.91 22.71 -26.43
C PRO A 245 -3.70 22.06 -27.12
N VAL A 246 -3.67 22.08 -28.45
CA VAL A 246 -2.60 21.49 -29.25
C VAL A 246 -1.26 22.07 -28.77
N GLY A 247 -0.46 21.24 -28.07
CA GLY A 247 0.82 21.65 -27.46
C GLY A 247 1.08 21.09 -26.05
N GLU A 248 0.04 20.95 -25.21
CA GLU A 248 0.20 20.46 -23.83
C GLU A 248 0.17 18.93 -23.73
N GLY A 249 -0.53 18.26 -24.65
CA GLY A 249 -0.55 16.79 -24.74
C GLY A 249 0.82 16.17 -25.03
N GLU A 250 1.72 16.91 -25.69
CA GLU A 250 3.09 16.47 -25.97
C GLU A 250 3.95 16.46 -24.69
N TYR A 251 3.70 17.38 -23.75
CA TYR A 251 4.37 17.43 -22.46
C TYR A 251 3.90 16.32 -21.52
N PHE A 252 2.59 16.05 -21.46
CA PHE A 252 2.05 14.93 -20.70
C PHE A 252 2.57 13.59 -21.24
N LEU A 253 2.57 13.41 -22.57
CA LEU A 253 3.16 12.23 -23.20
C LEU A 253 4.67 12.12 -22.94
N ARG A 254 5.42 13.23 -22.92
CA ARG A 254 6.83 13.20 -22.52
C ARG A 254 7.00 12.72 -21.09
N ILE A 255 6.21 13.20 -20.14
CA ILE A 255 6.30 12.79 -18.73
C ILE A 255 5.96 11.30 -18.58
N GLU A 256 4.87 10.82 -19.20
CA GLU A 256 4.53 9.40 -19.17
C GLU A 256 5.56 8.53 -19.91
N LEU A 257 6.06 8.95 -21.07
CA LEU A 257 7.11 8.23 -21.79
C LEU A 257 8.46 8.21 -21.06
N ILE A 258 8.74 9.22 -20.23
CA ILE A 258 9.94 9.27 -19.36
C ILE A 258 9.83 8.23 -18.24
N LYS A 259 8.64 8.03 -17.65
CA LYS A 259 8.37 6.96 -16.66
C LYS A 259 8.59 5.54 -17.23
N TYR A 260 8.40 5.36 -18.54
CA TYR A 260 8.61 4.07 -19.22
C TYR A 260 10.04 3.82 -19.75
N GLN A 261 11.03 4.67 -19.44
CA GLN A 261 12.38 4.56 -20.03
C GLN A 261 13.26 3.45 -19.43
N GLY A 262 13.01 2.23 -19.93
CA GLY A 262 14.04 1.21 -20.06
C GLY A 262 14.56 1.07 -21.49
N TRP A 263 13.70 1.07 -22.51
CA TRP A 263 14.12 0.56 -23.83
C TRP A 263 13.25 1.09 -24.96
N ILE A 264 13.43 2.34 -25.40
CA ILE A 264 12.83 2.76 -26.67
C ILE A 264 13.70 3.82 -27.38
N ALA A 265 14.71 3.35 -28.12
CA ALA A 265 15.17 4.05 -29.33
C ALA A 265 14.11 3.87 -30.44
N VAL A 266 12.90 4.40 -30.23
CA VAL A 266 11.90 4.53 -31.29
C VAL A 266 12.32 5.76 -32.02
N LYS A 267 12.83 5.53 -33.23
CA LYS A 267 13.07 6.59 -34.19
C LYS A 267 11.81 7.44 -34.30
N TRP A 268 11.91 8.65 -33.74
CA TRP A 268 10.93 9.74 -33.78
C TRP A 268 10.32 10.02 -35.17
N THR A 269 10.93 9.51 -36.23
CA THR A 269 10.43 9.58 -37.61
C THR A 269 9.08 8.88 -37.83
N LEU A 270 8.72 7.84 -37.05
CA LEU A 270 7.43 7.15 -37.23
C LEU A 270 6.23 7.98 -36.75
N ILE A 271 6.41 8.85 -35.76
CA ILE A 271 5.33 9.70 -35.21
C ILE A 271 5.04 10.89 -36.17
N ARG A 272 6.02 11.36 -36.93
CA ARG A 272 5.82 12.43 -37.93
C ARG A 272 5.08 11.98 -39.20
N CYS A 273 5.05 10.68 -39.50
CA CYS A 273 4.51 10.17 -40.76
C CYS A 273 3.04 9.73 -40.70
N ALA A 274 2.33 9.94 -39.58
CA ALA A 274 0.91 9.63 -39.46
C ALA A 274 0.09 10.94 -39.38
N PRO A 275 -0.45 11.47 -40.50
CA PRO A 275 -1.19 12.74 -40.50
C PRO A 275 -2.57 12.68 -39.83
N LYS A 276 -2.88 11.60 -39.10
CA LYS A 276 -4.20 11.31 -38.52
C LYS A 276 -4.15 10.85 -37.06
N ILE A 277 -3.10 11.18 -36.33
CA ILE A 277 -3.10 11.09 -34.87
C ILE A 277 -3.24 12.50 -34.31
N THR A 278 -4.36 13.14 -34.64
CA THR A 278 -4.71 14.51 -34.22
C THR A 278 -5.64 14.54 -33.01
N THR A 279 -5.98 13.37 -32.47
CA THR A 279 -6.80 13.23 -31.26
C THR A 279 -6.14 12.24 -30.30
N GLY A 280 -5.94 12.67 -29.05
CA GLY A 280 -5.29 11.89 -27.99
C GLY A 280 -5.96 10.54 -27.68
N THR A 281 -7.15 10.30 -28.21
CA THR A 281 -7.89 9.02 -28.11
C THR A 281 -7.20 7.86 -28.83
N ALA A 282 -6.47 8.11 -29.94
CA ALA A 282 -5.84 7.02 -30.70
C ALA A 282 -4.58 6.44 -30.03
N LEU A 283 -3.88 7.23 -29.20
CA LEU A 283 -2.67 6.79 -28.49
C LEU A 283 -2.97 5.97 -27.23
N PHE A 284 -4.15 6.14 -26.63
CA PHE A 284 -4.56 5.35 -25.46
C PHE A 284 -4.78 3.87 -25.78
N PHE A 285 -5.13 3.53 -27.02
CA PHE A 285 -5.21 2.14 -27.48
C PHE A 285 -3.84 1.52 -27.78
N LEU A 286 -2.81 2.35 -27.99
CA LEU A 286 -1.46 1.86 -28.28
C LEU A 286 -0.74 1.37 -27.02
N ILE A 287 -0.96 1.96 -25.85
CA ILE A 287 -0.24 1.59 -24.62
C ILE A 287 -0.60 0.17 -24.13
N PRO A 288 -1.89 -0.24 -24.05
CA PRO A 288 -2.26 -1.62 -23.77
C PRO A 288 -1.86 -2.58 -24.90
N ALA A 289 -1.91 -2.14 -26.16
CA ALA A 289 -1.51 -2.96 -27.30
C ALA A 289 0.00 -3.25 -27.34
N ILE A 290 0.84 -2.29 -26.95
CA ILE A 290 2.29 -2.46 -26.81
C ILE A 290 2.62 -3.38 -25.63
N SER A 291 1.86 -3.30 -24.53
CA SER A 291 1.97 -4.23 -23.39
C SER A 291 1.57 -5.66 -23.76
N GLN A 292 0.48 -5.85 -24.52
CA GLN A 292 0.07 -7.17 -25.02
C GLN A 292 1.03 -7.76 -26.07
N TYR A 293 1.67 -6.91 -26.89
CA TYR A 293 2.67 -7.37 -27.87
C TYR A 293 3.93 -7.96 -27.20
N ARG A 294 4.29 -7.48 -25.99
CA ARG A 294 5.39 -8.06 -25.17
C ARG A 294 5.10 -9.47 -24.67
N GLY A 295 3.84 -9.88 -24.55
CA GLY A 295 3.45 -11.23 -24.14
C GLY A 295 3.65 -12.29 -25.24
N PHE A 296 3.74 -11.87 -26.51
CA PHE A 296 3.85 -12.79 -27.66
C PHE A 296 5.28 -12.96 -28.19
N SER A 297 6.23 -12.08 -27.85
CA SER A 297 7.59 -12.13 -28.43
C SER A 297 8.60 -13.01 -27.68
N ASN A 298 8.22 -13.65 -26.56
CA ASN A 298 9.12 -14.48 -25.76
C ASN A 298 8.98 -15.99 -26.01
N ASN A 299 8.30 -16.42 -27.08
CA ASN A 299 8.14 -17.85 -27.40
C ASN A 299 8.48 -18.23 -28.85
N SER A 300 9.58 -17.69 -29.36
CA SER A 300 10.24 -18.22 -30.56
C SER A 300 11.76 -18.12 -30.39
N GLY A 301 12.38 -19.15 -29.82
CA GLY A 301 13.82 -19.16 -29.64
C GLY A 301 14.40 -20.24 -28.75
N SER A 302 14.06 -21.51 -29.02
CA SER A 302 14.95 -22.68 -28.87
C SER A 302 14.35 -23.87 -29.58
#